data_AF-A0A7J9CF45-F1
#
_entry.id   AF-A0A7J9CF45-F1
#
_cell.length_a   1.000
_cell.length_b   1.000
_cell.length_c   1.000
_cell.angle_alpha   90.00
_cell.angle_beta   90.00
_cell.angle_gamma   90.00
#
_symmetry.space_group_name_H-M   'P 1'
#
loop_
_entity.id
_entity.type
_entity.pdbx_description
1 polymer ?
#
loop_
_entity_poly.entity_id
_entity_poly.type
_entity_poly.pdbx_seq_one_letter_code
_entity_poly.pdbx_strand_id
1 'polypeptide(L)'
;MSKVGEEFVAGVLDHLPSILAFTAPLPNSYDRIQPNTWSGAYQCWGKENREAPLRTACPPGIPNGFVSNFEIKSFDGCANPHLGLAAIIAAGIDGLRRHFHLPQPIDANPATLEGKLLRLPKSLSESLEALQKDNVLKELIGEKLVVAITGVRKAEIEYYSKNKEAYKQLIHRY
;
A
#
# COMPACT_ATOMS: atom_id res chain seq x y z
N MET A 1 4.43 15.85 -12.88
CA MET A 1 3.19 15.05 -12.85
C MET A 1 2.05 15.98 -13.23
N SER A 2 0.96 15.50 -13.83
CA SER A 2 -0.21 16.36 -14.05
C SER A 2 -0.96 16.59 -12.74
N LYS A 3 -1.78 17.65 -12.64
CA LYS A 3 -2.63 17.89 -11.46
C LYS A 3 -3.50 16.68 -11.12
N VAL A 4 -4.11 16.07 -12.14
CA VAL A 4 -4.92 14.84 -12.00
C VAL A 4 -4.09 13.69 -11.42
N GLY A 5 -2.86 13.51 -11.89
CA GLY A 5 -1.96 12.49 -11.34
C GLY A 5 -1.58 12.76 -9.88
N GLU A 6 -1.32 14.02 -9.53
CA GLU A 6 -0.95 14.40 -8.16
C GLU A 6 -2.10 14.14 -7.18
N GLU A 7 -3.32 14.56 -7.53
CA GLU A 7 -4.53 14.30 -6.72
C GLU A 7 -4.80 12.80 -6.57
N PHE A 8 -4.64 12.02 -7.64
CA PHE A 8 -4.82 10.56 -7.60
C PHE A 8 -3.79 9.89 -6.69
N VAL A 9 -2.49 10.19 -6.85
CA VAL A 9 -1.43 9.60 -6.02
C VAL A 9 -1.56 10.05 -4.55
N ALA A 10 -2.03 11.27 -4.31
CA ALA A 10 -2.30 11.75 -2.96
C ALA A 10 -3.41 10.95 -2.28
N GLY A 11 -4.49 10.62 -3.00
CA GLY A 11 -5.53 9.71 -2.51
C GLY A 11 -4.97 8.33 -2.17
N VAL A 12 -4.17 7.75 -3.07
CA VAL A 12 -3.50 6.45 -2.82
C VAL A 12 -2.59 6.51 -1.59
N LEU A 13 -1.85 7.60 -1.39
CA LEU A 13 -0.95 7.79 -0.24
C LEU A 13 -1.71 7.90 1.09
N ASP A 14 -2.84 8.60 1.10
CA ASP A 14 -3.67 8.78 2.29
C ASP A 14 -4.28 7.46 2.74
N HIS A 15 -4.86 6.70 1.81
CA HIS A 15 -5.47 5.40 2.06
C HIS A 15 -4.48 4.24 2.15
N LEU A 16 -3.18 4.47 1.94
CA LEU A 16 -2.17 3.43 1.83
C LEU A 16 -2.18 2.42 3.00
N PRO A 17 -2.32 2.83 4.28
CA PRO A 17 -2.44 1.88 5.39
C PRO A 17 -3.59 0.88 5.24
N SER A 18 -4.74 1.34 4.74
CA SER A 18 -5.95 0.53 4.49
C SER A 18 -5.80 -0.36 3.26
N ILE A 19 -5.17 0.16 2.19
CA ILE A 19 -4.89 -0.57 0.95
C ILE A 19 -4.06 -1.82 1.21
N LEU A 20 -3.16 -1.81 2.20
CA LEU A 20 -2.35 -2.98 2.55
C LEU A 20 -3.18 -4.22 2.94
N ALA A 21 -4.41 -4.06 3.45
CA ALA A 21 -5.28 -5.21 3.71
C ALA A 21 -5.66 -5.99 2.43
N PHE A 22 -5.49 -5.35 1.26
CA PHE A 22 -5.74 -5.91 -0.07
C PHE A 22 -4.43 -6.32 -0.76
N THR A 23 -3.37 -5.52 -0.64
CA THR A 23 -2.11 -5.69 -1.38
C THR A 23 -1.01 -6.46 -0.63
N ALA A 24 -1.18 -6.64 0.69
CA ALA A 24 -0.31 -7.39 1.58
C ALA A 24 -1.16 -8.30 2.49
N PRO A 25 -1.88 -9.28 1.92
CA PRO A 25 -3.05 -9.90 2.55
C PRO A 25 -2.75 -10.99 3.59
N LEU A 26 -1.48 -11.33 3.83
CA LEU A 26 -1.09 -12.38 4.77
C LEU A 26 -0.22 -11.81 5.89
N PRO A 27 -0.19 -12.43 7.09
CA PRO A 27 0.73 -12.00 8.15
C PRO A 27 2.19 -11.92 7.68
N ASN A 28 2.66 -12.90 6.89
CA ASN A 28 4.01 -12.93 6.33
C ASN A 28 4.31 -11.82 5.30
N SER A 29 3.29 -11.18 4.72
CA SER A 29 3.50 -10.02 3.84
C SER A 29 4.28 -8.91 4.56
N TYR A 30 4.05 -8.76 5.87
CA TYR A 30 4.61 -7.68 6.68
C TYR A 30 6.06 -7.92 7.13
N ASP A 31 6.55 -9.16 7.05
CA ASP A 31 7.97 -9.47 7.25
C ASP A 31 8.83 -8.82 6.15
N ARG A 32 8.25 -8.64 4.95
CA ARG A 32 8.88 -7.91 3.85
C ARG A 32 8.79 -6.40 4.04
N ILE A 33 7.68 -5.87 4.58
CA ILE A 33 7.39 -4.43 4.74
C ILE A 33 8.19 -3.87 5.93
N GLN A 34 9.51 -3.84 5.76
CA GLN A 34 10.49 -3.43 6.76
C GLN A 34 11.43 -2.36 6.19
N PRO A 35 12.00 -1.50 7.06
CA PRO A 35 13.01 -0.54 6.62
C PRO A 35 14.18 -1.24 5.92
N ASN A 36 14.72 -0.62 4.87
CA ASN A 36 15.90 -1.08 4.14
C ASN A 36 15.72 -2.41 3.38
N THR A 37 14.48 -2.75 2.99
CA THR A 37 14.17 -3.93 2.16
C THR A 37 13.55 -3.57 0.80
N TRP A 38 13.50 -2.29 0.44
CA TRP A 38 12.86 -1.80 -0.79
C TRP A 38 11.40 -2.23 -0.95
N SER A 39 10.68 -2.36 0.17
CA SER A 39 9.28 -2.78 0.22
C SER A 39 8.32 -1.63 0.55
N GLY A 40 8.87 -0.47 0.94
CA GLY A 40 8.08 0.68 1.35
C GLY A 40 7.52 0.54 2.76
N ALA A 41 8.30 0.84 3.80
CA ALA A 41 7.91 0.65 5.20
C ALA A 41 7.35 1.91 5.89
N TYR A 42 7.37 3.06 5.19
CA TYR A 42 7.01 4.37 5.72
C TYR A 42 5.96 5.02 4.82
N GLN A 43 4.97 5.70 5.42
CA GLN A 43 3.91 6.39 4.68
C GLN A 43 4.46 7.66 4.03
N CYS A 44 5.04 7.50 2.85
CA CYS A 44 5.64 8.55 2.06
C CYS A 44 5.62 8.18 0.57
N TRP A 45 5.97 9.14 -0.28
CA TRP A 45 6.26 8.89 -1.68
C TRP A 45 7.59 9.56 -2.04
N GLY A 46 8.20 9.15 -3.15
CA GLY A 46 9.45 9.74 -3.61
C GLY A 46 9.71 9.59 -5.10
N LYS A 47 10.55 10.48 -5.63
CA LYS A 47 11.00 10.43 -7.03
C LYS A 47 12.24 9.55 -7.11
N GLU A 48 12.18 8.50 -7.92
CA GLU A 48 13.21 7.46 -8.02
C GLU A 48 13.56 6.74 -6.69
N ASN A 49 12.94 7.12 -5.57
CA ASN A 49 13.22 6.58 -4.25
C ASN A 49 12.72 5.14 -4.13
N ARG A 50 13.66 4.19 -4.08
CA ARG A 50 13.35 2.76 -3.98
C ARG A 50 12.87 2.33 -2.60
N GLU A 51 13.06 3.14 -1.57
CA GLU A 51 12.57 2.85 -0.21
C GLU A 51 11.17 3.40 0.06
N ALA A 52 10.66 4.32 -0.77
CA ALA A 52 9.31 4.84 -0.65
C ALA A 52 8.29 3.81 -1.18
N PRO A 53 7.16 3.56 -0.50
CA PRO A 53 6.13 2.63 -0.98
C PRO A 53 5.46 3.11 -2.28
N LEU A 54 5.35 4.43 -2.46
CA LEU A 54 4.89 5.06 -3.70
C LEU A 54 6.07 5.73 -4.39
N ARG A 55 6.41 5.27 -5.58
CA ARG A 55 7.56 5.77 -6.33
C ARG A 55 7.11 6.29 -7.68
N THR A 56 7.55 7.50 -8.04
CA THR A 56 7.47 7.95 -9.42
C THR A 56 8.82 7.76 -10.07
N ALA A 57 8.84 7.11 -11.23
CA ALA A 57 10.07 6.94 -12.00
C ALA A 57 9.92 7.56 -13.39
N CYS A 58 11.01 8.06 -13.93
CA CYS A 58 11.11 8.51 -15.31
C CYS A 58 11.57 7.31 -16.16
N PRO A 59 10.74 6.77 -17.07
CA PRO A 59 11.16 5.65 -17.91
C PRO A 59 12.35 6.03 -18.80
N PRO A 60 13.22 5.07 -19.17
CA PRO A 60 14.28 5.32 -20.14
C PRO A 60 13.72 5.87 -21.46
N GLY A 61 14.38 6.91 -22.01
CA GLY A 61 13.96 7.53 -23.27
C GLY A 61 12.87 8.60 -23.15
N ILE A 62 12.44 8.93 -21.94
CA ILE A 62 11.49 10.00 -21.64
C ILE A 62 12.24 11.24 -21.12
N PRO A 63 11.84 12.49 -21.48
CA PRO A 63 12.50 13.70 -20.98
C PRO A 63 12.54 13.74 -19.45
N ASN A 64 13.71 14.14 -18.91
CA ASN A 64 13.92 14.25 -17.47
C ASN A 64 12.79 15.05 -16.79
N GLY A 65 12.19 14.46 -15.75
CA GLY A 65 11.10 15.07 -14.99
C GLY A 65 9.70 14.81 -15.54
N PHE A 66 9.56 14.17 -16.70
CA PHE A 66 8.26 13.71 -17.18
C PHE A 66 7.92 12.36 -16.52
N VAL A 67 6.88 12.40 -15.68
CA VAL A 67 6.36 11.23 -14.96
C VAL A 67 5.00 10.88 -15.55
N SER A 68 4.90 9.71 -16.19
CA SER A 68 3.67 9.17 -16.77
C SER A 68 3.03 8.04 -15.94
N ASN A 69 3.77 7.47 -14.99
CA ASN A 69 3.29 6.42 -14.11
C ASN A 69 3.86 6.59 -12.68
N PHE A 70 3.20 5.94 -11.73
CA PHE A 70 3.73 5.70 -10.40
C PHE A 70 3.73 4.19 -10.12
N GLU A 71 4.55 3.78 -9.17
CA GLU A 71 4.74 2.39 -8.75
C GLU A 71 4.33 2.25 -7.29
N ILE A 72 3.62 1.16 -6.97
CA ILE A 72 3.31 0.77 -5.59
C ILE A 72 4.18 -0.44 -5.24
N LYS A 73 5.07 -0.27 -4.28
CA LYS A 73 6.04 -1.30 -3.87
C LYS A 73 5.50 -2.25 -2.81
N SER A 74 4.56 -1.76 -1.99
CA SER A 74 3.92 -2.54 -0.91
C SER A 74 2.77 -3.40 -1.46
N PHE A 75 3.07 -4.18 -2.50
CA PHE A 75 2.18 -5.13 -3.16
C PHE A 75 2.96 -6.44 -3.34
N ASP A 76 2.47 -7.56 -2.81
CA ASP A 76 3.11 -8.86 -3.01
C ASP A 76 2.27 -9.87 -3.78
N GLY A 77 2.91 -10.96 -4.19
CA GLY A 77 2.29 -12.02 -4.99
C GLY A 77 1.22 -12.82 -4.27
N CYS A 78 1.01 -12.63 -2.96
CA CYS A 78 -0.10 -13.26 -2.24
C CYS A 78 -1.41 -12.49 -2.42
N ALA A 79 -1.35 -11.24 -2.90
CA ALA A 79 -2.52 -10.42 -3.18
C ALA A 79 -3.32 -10.91 -4.38
N ASN A 80 -4.64 -10.84 -4.26
CA ASN A 80 -5.50 -10.94 -5.44
C ASN A 80 -5.34 -9.64 -6.25
N PRO A 81 -4.81 -9.71 -7.50
CA PRO A 81 -4.48 -8.50 -8.27
C PRO A 81 -5.71 -7.65 -8.58
N HIS A 82 -6.88 -8.25 -8.74
CA HIS A 82 -8.13 -7.52 -9.00
C HIS A 82 -8.57 -6.72 -7.78
N LEU A 83 -8.50 -7.31 -6.58
CA LEU A 83 -8.87 -6.62 -5.34
C LEU A 83 -7.86 -5.52 -4.98
N GLY A 84 -6.57 -5.79 -5.16
CA GLY A 84 -5.52 -4.78 -4.96
C GLY A 84 -5.69 -3.59 -5.90
N LEU A 85 -5.91 -3.85 -7.20
CA LEU A 85 -6.14 -2.80 -8.19
C LEU A 85 -7.43 -2.00 -7.90
N ALA A 86 -8.51 -2.67 -7.51
CA ALA A 86 -9.76 -2.01 -7.14
C ALA A 86 -9.56 -1.05 -5.95
N ALA A 87 -8.83 -1.49 -4.90
CA ALA A 87 -8.51 -0.64 -3.75
C ALA A 87 -7.68 0.59 -4.13
N ILE A 88 -6.68 0.42 -5.01
CA ILE A 88 -5.84 1.52 -5.49
C ILE A 88 -6.67 2.53 -6.31
N ILE A 89 -7.51 2.05 -7.22
CA ILE A 89 -8.38 2.91 -8.05
C ILE A 89 -9.39 3.65 -7.17
N ALA A 90 -10.03 2.98 -6.21
CA ALA A 90 -10.96 3.60 -5.29
C ALA A 90 -10.30 4.72 -4.49
N ALA A 91 -9.12 4.46 -3.90
CA ALA A 91 -8.35 5.47 -3.17
C ALA A 91 -7.96 6.67 -4.05
N GLY A 92 -7.50 6.42 -5.28
CA GLY A 92 -7.15 7.50 -6.20
C GLY A 92 -8.37 8.32 -6.65
N ILE A 93 -9.54 7.69 -6.81
CA ILE A 93 -10.80 8.39 -7.08
C ILE A 93 -11.19 9.29 -5.91
N ASP A 94 -10.99 8.88 -4.65
CA ASP A 94 -11.22 9.79 -3.51
C ASP A 94 -10.31 11.02 -3.57
N GLY A 95 -9.03 10.80 -3.83
CA GLY A 95 -8.05 11.89 -4.00
C GLY A 95 -8.46 12.89 -5.08
N LEU A 96 -8.99 12.41 -6.21
CA LEU A 96 -9.55 13.26 -7.27
C LEU A 96 -10.81 14.00 -6.82
N ARG A 97 -11.76 13.32 -6.16
CA ARG A 97 -13.04 13.92 -5.72
C ARG A 97 -12.85 15.01 -4.67
N ARG A 98 -11.84 14.86 -3.81
CA ARG A 98 -11.57 15.76 -2.70
C ARG A 98 -10.37 16.68 -2.93
N HIS A 99 -9.79 16.65 -4.14
CA HIS A 99 -8.64 17.46 -4.55
C HIS A 99 -7.49 17.38 -3.55
N PHE A 100 -7.07 16.16 -3.23
CA PHE A 100 -5.97 15.94 -2.30
C PHE A 100 -4.67 16.53 -2.83
N HIS A 101 -3.89 17.08 -1.91
CA HIS A 101 -2.60 17.66 -2.22
C HIS A 101 -1.51 16.64 -1.90
N LEU A 102 -0.74 16.25 -2.90
CA LEU A 102 0.40 15.38 -2.72
C LEU A 102 1.49 16.14 -1.94
N PRO A 103 1.99 15.62 -0.79
CA PRO A 103 3.02 16.30 -0.02
C PRO A 103 4.35 16.33 -0.79
N GLN A 104 5.35 17.04 -0.26
CA GLN A 104 6.68 17.02 -0.87
C GLN A 104 7.26 15.59 -0.92
N PRO A 105 7.93 15.20 -2.01
CA PRO A 105 8.54 13.88 -2.12
C PRO A 105 9.69 13.73 -1.13
N ILE A 106 9.91 12.50 -0.69
CA ILE A 106 11.08 12.12 0.10
C ILE A 106 12.15 11.58 -0.85
N ASP A 107 13.27 12.29 -0.96
CA ASP A 107 14.41 11.88 -1.79
C ASP A 107 15.44 11.03 -1.02
N ALA A 108 15.48 11.17 0.30
CA ALA A 108 16.35 10.39 1.19
C ALA A 108 15.78 9.00 1.50
N ASN A 109 16.60 8.12 2.08
CA ASN A 109 16.07 6.90 2.69
C ASN A 109 15.13 7.27 3.84
N PRO A 110 13.83 6.90 3.81
CA PRO A 110 12.88 7.20 4.88
C PRO A 110 13.32 6.72 6.27
N ALA A 111 14.10 5.63 6.34
CA ALA A 111 14.57 5.06 7.59
C ALA A 111 15.61 5.93 8.32
N THR A 112 16.28 6.85 7.62
CA THR A 112 17.27 7.77 8.22
C THR A 112 16.64 9.07 8.71
N LEU A 113 15.34 9.28 8.48
CA LEU A 113 14.60 10.47 8.88
C LEU A 113 13.99 10.29 10.28
N GLU A 114 14.86 10.14 11.29
CA GLU A 114 14.56 9.88 12.72
C GLU A 114 13.20 10.41 13.22
N GLY A 115 12.16 9.57 13.15
CA GLY A 115 10.82 9.87 13.67
C GLY A 115 9.99 10.88 12.87
N LYS A 116 10.48 11.38 11.73
CA LYS A 116 9.76 12.37 10.91
C LYS A 116 8.68 11.77 10.03
N LEU A 117 8.72 10.45 9.81
CA LEU A 117 7.77 9.74 8.95
C LEU A 117 7.05 8.66 9.74
N LEU A 118 5.74 8.54 9.48
CA LEU A 118 4.92 7.48 10.05
C LEU A 118 5.28 6.15 9.40
N ARG A 119 5.35 5.09 10.22
CA ARG A 119 5.46 3.73 9.70
C ARG A 119 4.13 3.31 9.09
N LEU A 120 4.19 2.60 7.97
CA LEU A 120 3.05 1.82 7.51
C LEU A 120 2.75 0.69 8.51
N PRO A 121 1.52 0.14 8.48
CA PRO A 121 1.16 -1.02 9.28
C PRO A 121 2.24 -2.10 9.29
N LYS A 122 2.62 -2.56 10.49
CA LYS A 122 3.65 -3.58 10.72
C LYS A 122 3.06 -4.99 10.80
N SER A 123 1.74 -5.11 10.73
CA SER A 123 1.04 -6.39 10.76
C SER A 123 -0.28 -6.30 9.98
N LEU A 124 -0.81 -7.47 9.60
CA LEU A 124 -2.11 -7.56 8.95
C LEU A 124 -3.24 -7.02 9.85
N SER A 125 -3.13 -7.22 11.16
CA SER A 125 -4.07 -6.66 12.14
C SER A 125 -4.10 -5.12 12.08
N GLU A 126 -2.94 -4.46 12.02
CA GLU A 126 -2.86 -3.00 11.91
C GLU A 126 -3.47 -2.48 10.60
N SER A 127 -3.30 -3.20 9.48
CA SER A 127 -3.96 -2.83 8.22
C SER A 127 -5.48 -3.03 8.26
N LEU A 128 -5.97 -4.06 8.96
CA LEU A 128 -7.40 -4.23 9.19
C LEU A 128 -7.97 -3.13 10.07
N GLU A 129 -7.25 -2.68 11.09
CA GLU A 129 -7.64 -1.54 11.90
C GLU A 129 -7.67 -0.23 11.09
N ALA A 130 -6.68 -0.03 10.21
CA ALA A 130 -6.68 1.10 9.27
C ALA A 130 -7.90 1.06 8.35
N LEU A 131 -8.15 -0.09 7.70
CA LEU A 131 -9.33 -0.28 6.86
C LEU A 131 -10.65 -0.08 7.62
N GLN A 132 -10.72 -0.51 8.88
CA GLN A 132 -11.92 -0.32 9.69
C GLN A 132 -12.20 1.16 9.97
N LYS A 133 -11.16 1.98 10.13
CA LYS A 133 -11.28 3.44 10.35
C LYS A 133 -11.53 4.22 9.04
N ASP A 134 -11.23 3.62 7.90
CA ASP A 134 -11.33 4.23 6.58
C ASP A 134 -12.73 4.09 5.98
N ASN A 135 -13.66 4.93 6.44
CA ASN A 135 -15.05 4.88 5.99
C ASN A 135 -15.21 5.13 4.48
N VAL A 136 -14.38 6.00 3.92
CA VAL A 136 -14.46 6.37 2.50
C VAL A 136 -14.06 5.20 1.61
N LEU A 137 -12.92 4.56 1.89
CA LEU A 137 -12.49 3.41 1.10
C LEU A 137 -13.49 2.24 1.22
N LYS A 138 -14.06 2.03 2.42
CA LYS A 138 -15.09 1.00 2.62
C LYS A 138 -16.36 1.26 1.80
N GLU A 139 -16.80 2.51 1.73
CA GLU A 139 -17.97 2.91 0.92
C GLU A 139 -17.70 2.68 -0.56
N LEU A 140 -16.54 3.12 -1.07
CA LEU A 140 -16.17 3.00 -2.48
C LEU A 140 -16.00 1.54 -2.94
N ILE A 141 -15.46 0.67 -2.08
CA ILE A 141 -15.29 -0.77 -2.37
C ILE A 141 -16.59 -1.55 -2.17
N GLY A 142 -17.44 -1.09 -1.26
CA GLY A 142 -18.71 -1.72 -0.90
C GLY A 142 -18.59 -2.57 0.36
N GLU A 143 -19.50 -2.32 1.29
CA GLU A 143 -19.51 -2.89 2.65
C GLU A 143 -19.48 -4.42 2.66
N LYS A 144 -20.26 -5.08 1.80
CA LYS A 144 -20.31 -6.55 1.73
C LYS A 144 -18.94 -7.16 1.39
N LEU A 145 -18.22 -6.56 0.44
CA LEU A 145 -16.90 -7.03 0.04
C LEU A 145 -15.87 -6.78 1.13
N VAL A 146 -15.90 -5.61 1.76
CA VAL A 146 -15.06 -5.28 2.92
C VAL A 146 -15.27 -6.29 4.05
N VAL A 147 -16.52 -6.59 4.41
CA VAL A 147 -16.84 -7.56 5.47
C VAL A 147 -16.27 -8.94 5.14
N ALA A 148 -16.44 -9.42 3.91
CA ALA A 148 -15.89 -10.70 3.47
C ALA A 148 -14.36 -10.71 3.55
N ILE A 149 -13.69 -9.67 3.04
CA ILE A 149 -12.23 -9.55 3.10
C ILE A 149 -11.74 -9.51 4.54
N THR A 150 -12.33 -8.66 5.39
CA THR A 150 -11.97 -8.60 6.81
C THR A 150 -12.13 -9.96 7.49
N GLY A 151 -13.21 -10.69 7.20
CA GLY A 151 -13.41 -12.05 7.70
C GLY A 151 -12.29 -13.01 7.29
N VAL A 152 -11.94 -13.04 6.00
CA VAL A 152 -10.84 -13.88 5.48
C VAL A 152 -9.51 -13.49 6.14
N ARG A 153 -9.17 -12.21 6.21
CA ARG A 153 -7.90 -11.76 6.82
C ARG A 153 -7.81 -12.11 8.30
N LYS A 154 -8.90 -12.03 9.06
CA LYS A 154 -8.95 -12.48 10.46
C LYS A 154 -8.71 -13.99 10.57
N ALA A 155 -9.31 -14.77 9.67
CA ALA A 155 -9.08 -16.21 9.62
C ALA A 155 -7.62 -16.55 9.26
N GLU A 156 -6.99 -15.81 8.34
CA GLU A 156 -5.57 -15.97 8.01
C GLU A 156 -4.68 -15.65 9.22
N ILE A 157 -4.92 -14.53 9.92
CA ILE A 157 -4.20 -14.18 11.16
C ILE A 157 -4.28 -15.32 12.17
N GLU A 158 -5.49 -15.84 12.41
CA GLU A 158 -5.70 -16.94 13.35
C GLU A 158 -4.96 -18.20 12.90
N TYR A 159 -5.11 -18.59 11.62
CA TYR A 159 -4.50 -19.79 11.07
C TYR A 159 -2.98 -19.77 11.19
N TYR A 160 -2.33 -18.70 10.74
CA TYR A 160 -0.86 -18.57 10.81
C TYR A 160 -0.34 -18.41 12.24
N SER A 161 -1.12 -17.84 13.16
CA SER A 161 -0.74 -17.78 14.58
C SER A 161 -0.66 -19.18 15.22
N LYS A 162 -1.54 -20.10 14.80
CA LYS A 162 -1.59 -21.49 15.26
C LYS A 162 -0.63 -22.41 14.51
N ASN A 163 -0.29 -22.06 13.26
CA ASN A 163 0.52 -22.87 12.36
C ASN A 163 1.74 -22.08 11.86
N LYS A 164 2.69 -21.83 12.76
CA LYS A 164 3.85 -20.96 12.46
C LYS A 164 4.63 -21.37 11.22
N GLU A 165 4.72 -22.67 10.91
CA GLU A 165 5.47 -23.17 9.74
C GLU A 165 4.68 -23.15 8.43
N ALA A 166 3.39 -22.79 8.45
CA ALA A 166 2.52 -22.86 7.28
C ALA A 166 2.99 -21.92 6.14
N TYR A 167 3.77 -20.88 6.43
CA TYR A 167 4.30 -19.98 5.41
C TYR A 167 5.24 -20.70 4.43
N LYS A 168 5.90 -21.78 4.84
CA LYS A 168 6.76 -22.59 3.96
C LYS A 168 5.98 -23.16 2.77
N GLN A 169 4.68 -23.35 2.93
CA GLN A 169 3.80 -23.85 1.87
C GLN A 169 3.39 -22.77 0.87
N LEU A 170 3.57 -21.48 1.18
CA LEU A 170 3.23 -20.38 0.27
C LEU A 170 4.05 -20.44 -1.03
N ILE A 171 5.32 -20.84 -0.94
CA ILE A 171 6.22 -21.03 -2.09
C ILE A 171 5.72 -22.09 -3.06
N HIS A 172 4.88 -23.03 -2.59
CA HIS A 172 4.31 -24.10 -3.42
C HIS A 172 2.92 -23.77 -3.95
N ARG A 173 2.28 -22.70 -3.43
CA ARG A 173 0.95 -22.26 -3.85
C ARG A 173 0.98 -21.14 -4.89
N TYR A 174 2.09 -20.42 -4.99
CA TYR A 174 2.32 -19.28 -5.87
C TYR A 174 3.69 -19.37 -6.52
#